data_AF-A0A7J6QZT7-F1
#
_entry.id   AF-A0A7J6QZT7-F1
#
_cell.length_a   1.000
_cell.length_b   1.000
_cell.length_c   1.000
_cell.angle_alpha   90.00
_cell.angle_beta   90.00
_cell.angle_gamma   90.00
#
_symmetry.space_group_name_H-M   'P 1'
#
loop_
_entity.id
_entity.type
_entity.pdbx_description
1 polymer ?
#
loop_
_entity_poly.entity_id
_entity_poly.type
_entity_poly.pdbx_seq_one_letter_code
_entity_poly.pdbx_strand_id
1 'polypeptide(L)'
;MAQLRESIKIISDLDFPAGWPTLLPTLVQRLTSGSDLNDAQFGALETAATVFEKYRYLVRSNEVLRELQYILKEFQEVHLALYRKIMQEIFSPALKEASQAAKAAKLAKLLVVELEIFYDLNVVDIPEYYEDNSATWFEGFLRLLEWQDVPAALKAPDDETPGAIENLKAQVCRNVALYADKYQEQVEPYICGVVKSVWTLLVSTSPNGS
;
A
#
# COMPACT_ATOMS: atom_id res chain seq x y z
N MET A 1 13.15 10.37 -11.71
CA MET A 1 12.00 9.44 -11.75
C MET A 1 10.64 10.14 -11.81
N ALA A 2 10.49 11.36 -11.28
CA ALA A 2 9.22 12.11 -11.36
C ALA A 2 8.68 12.30 -12.80
N GLN A 3 9.53 12.69 -13.76
CA GLN A 3 9.11 12.87 -15.16
C GLN A 3 8.62 11.58 -15.82
N LEU A 4 9.25 10.43 -15.54
CA LEU A 4 8.80 9.14 -16.07
C LEU A 4 7.44 8.75 -15.48
N ARG A 5 7.26 8.94 -14.17
CA ARG A 5 5.98 8.69 -13.49
C ARG A 5 4.87 9.58 -14.07
N GLU A 6 5.16 10.86 -14.28
CA GLU A 6 4.21 11.81 -14.86
C GLU A 6 3.83 11.44 -16.29
N SER A 7 4.80 11.06 -17.12
CA SER A 7 4.52 10.55 -18.47
C SER A 7 3.66 9.27 -18.44
N ILE A 8 3.99 8.31 -17.56
CA ILE A 8 3.20 7.10 -17.39
C ILE A 8 1.76 7.44 -17.01
N LYS A 9 1.57 8.34 -16.04
CA LYS A 9 0.26 8.80 -15.59
C LYS A 9 -0.56 9.38 -16.73
N ILE A 10 0.01 10.32 -17.49
CA ILE A 10 -0.67 10.96 -18.63
C ILE A 10 -1.07 9.93 -19.68
N ILE A 11 -0.17 9.02 -20.03
CA ILE A 11 -0.45 7.99 -21.04
C ILE A 11 -1.50 7.00 -20.52
N SER A 12 -1.41 6.57 -19.25
CA SER A 12 -2.37 5.63 -18.68
C SER A 12 -3.76 6.22 -18.49
N ASP A 13 -3.88 7.52 -18.24
CA ASP A 13 -5.17 8.19 -18.11
C ASP A 13 -5.92 8.24 -19.47
N LEU A 14 -5.18 8.27 -20.58
CA LEU A 14 -5.75 8.32 -21.94
C LEU A 14 -5.96 6.93 -22.55
N ASP A 15 -4.98 6.05 -22.40
CA ASP A 15 -4.90 4.81 -23.19
C ASP A 15 -5.24 3.55 -22.37
N PHE A 16 -5.15 3.57 -21.04
CA PHE A 16 -5.46 2.36 -20.25
C PHE A 16 -6.97 2.26 -19.96
N PRO A 17 -7.62 1.11 -20.20
CA PRO A 17 -7.04 -0.18 -20.61
C PRO A 17 -7.06 -0.43 -22.12
N ALA A 18 -7.98 0.19 -22.86
CA ALA A 18 -8.30 -0.22 -24.24
C ALA A 18 -7.23 0.16 -25.27
N GLY A 19 -6.61 1.33 -25.13
CA GLY A 19 -5.48 1.81 -25.93
C GLY A 19 -4.13 1.22 -25.52
N TRP A 20 -4.02 0.58 -24.35
CA TRP A 20 -2.80 -0.04 -23.85
C TRP A 20 -3.03 -1.43 -23.21
N PRO A 21 -3.54 -2.41 -23.96
CA PRO A 21 -3.98 -3.70 -23.41
C PRO A 21 -2.85 -4.58 -22.85
N THR A 22 -1.59 -4.31 -23.23
CA THR A 22 -0.42 -5.08 -22.78
C THR A 22 0.16 -4.58 -21.46
N LEU A 23 -0.25 -3.41 -20.97
CA LEU A 23 0.33 -2.79 -19.78
C LEU A 23 0.15 -3.68 -18.55
N LEU A 24 -1.08 -3.97 -18.16
CA LEU A 24 -1.36 -4.75 -16.96
C LEU A 24 -0.79 -6.18 -17.02
N PRO A 25 -0.93 -6.95 -18.12
CA PRO A 25 -0.28 -8.25 -18.24
C PRO A 25 1.24 -8.20 -18.09
N THR A 26 1.89 -7.16 -18.63
CA THR A 26 3.34 -6.97 -18.50
C THR A 26 3.73 -6.67 -17.05
N LEU A 27 2.94 -5.85 -16.34
CA LEU A 27 3.16 -5.55 -14.92
C LEU A 27 3.00 -6.82 -14.09
N VAL A 28 1.91 -7.57 -14.27
CA VAL A 28 1.66 -8.84 -13.59
C VAL A 28 2.78 -9.85 -13.83
N GLN A 29 3.22 -10.01 -15.08
CA GLN A 29 4.33 -10.90 -15.42
C GLN A 29 5.63 -10.51 -14.71
N ARG A 30 5.95 -9.21 -14.64
CA ARG A 30 7.14 -8.73 -13.93
C ARG A 30 7.02 -8.92 -12.42
N LEU A 31 5.85 -8.63 -11.85
CA LEU A 31 5.58 -8.78 -10.42
C LEU A 31 5.67 -10.22 -9.96
N THR A 32 5.27 -11.16 -10.81
CA THR A 32 5.35 -12.61 -10.55
C THR A 32 6.67 -13.25 -11.00
N SER A 33 7.61 -12.46 -11.55
CA SER A 33 8.90 -12.98 -11.99
C SER A 33 9.85 -13.23 -10.81
N GLY A 34 10.20 -14.50 -10.60
CA GLY A 34 11.18 -14.92 -9.60
C GLY A 34 10.63 -15.04 -8.17
N SER A 35 11.42 -15.68 -7.31
CA SER A 35 11.06 -15.97 -5.91
C SER A 35 11.38 -14.83 -4.95
N ASP A 36 12.31 -13.94 -5.28
CA ASP A 36 12.84 -12.89 -4.39
C ASP A 36 12.51 -11.49 -4.88
N LEU A 37 12.22 -10.60 -3.93
CA LEU A 37 11.91 -9.20 -4.17
C LEU A 37 13.09 -8.46 -4.83
N ASN A 38 12.90 -7.93 -6.04
CA ASN A 38 13.95 -7.27 -6.82
C ASN A 38 13.52 -5.91 -7.41
N ASP A 39 14.49 -5.15 -7.95
CA ASP A 39 14.24 -3.81 -8.52
C ASP A 39 13.20 -3.78 -9.66
N ALA A 40 13.12 -4.85 -10.46
CA ALA A 40 12.17 -4.92 -11.55
C ALA A 40 10.73 -5.07 -11.04
N GLN A 41 10.52 -5.88 -10.00
CA GLN A 41 9.22 -5.96 -9.31
C GLN A 41 8.84 -4.61 -8.70
N PHE A 42 9.81 -3.87 -8.16
CA PHE A 42 9.52 -2.61 -7.47
C PHE A 42 9.09 -1.55 -8.48
N GLY A 43 9.82 -1.43 -9.60
CA GLY A 43 9.43 -0.53 -10.68
C GLY A 43 8.07 -0.90 -11.31
N ALA A 44 7.76 -2.19 -11.41
CA ALA A 44 6.44 -2.65 -11.86
C ALA A 44 5.32 -2.24 -10.89
N LEU A 45 5.56 -2.35 -9.58
CA LEU A 45 4.58 -1.95 -8.57
C LEU A 45 4.37 -0.43 -8.56
N GLU A 46 5.45 0.36 -8.63
CA GLU A 46 5.36 1.83 -8.72
C GLU A 46 4.60 2.27 -9.98
N THR A 47 4.78 1.54 -11.09
CA THR A 47 4.03 1.77 -12.33
C THR A 47 2.55 1.44 -12.13
N ALA A 48 2.23 0.30 -11.52
CA ALA A 48 0.85 -0.09 -11.20
C ALA A 48 0.15 0.95 -10.32
N ALA A 49 0.80 1.39 -9.24
CA ALA A 49 0.28 2.45 -8.36
C ALA A 49 -0.01 3.75 -9.12
N THR A 50 0.88 4.14 -10.04
CA THR A 50 0.68 5.34 -10.87
C THR A 50 -0.54 5.22 -11.77
N VAL A 51 -0.76 4.05 -12.37
CA VAL A 51 -1.92 3.78 -13.24
C VAL A 51 -3.22 3.74 -12.44
N PHE A 52 -3.19 3.18 -11.23
CA PHE A 52 -4.38 3.03 -10.39
C PHE A 52 -4.74 4.29 -9.59
N GLU A 53 -3.81 5.24 -9.43
CA GLU A 53 -4.01 6.49 -8.70
C GLU A 53 -5.26 7.26 -9.18
N LYS A 54 -5.62 7.18 -10.46
CA LYS A 54 -6.79 7.88 -11.02
C LYS A 54 -8.09 7.51 -10.32
N TYR A 55 -8.24 6.29 -9.80
CA TYR A 55 -9.46 5.83 -9.14
C TYR A 55 -9.79 6.57 -7.85
N ARG A 56 -8.80 7.23 -7.21
CA ARG A 56 -9.02 8.10 -6.05
C ARG A 56 -9.99 9.24 -6.33
N TYR A 57 -10.09 9.66 -7.59
CA TYR A 57 -10.79 10.87 -8.00
C TYR A 57 -11.97 10.59 -8.93
N LEU A 58 -12.13 9.34 -9.39
CA LEU A 58 -13.21 8.96 -10.29
C LEU A 58 -14.49 8.63 -9.52
N VAL A 59 -15.62 9.09 -10.06
CA VAL A 59 -16.94 8.73 -9.55
C VAL A 59 -17.32 7.36 -10.08
N ARG A 60 -17.99 6.55 -9.25
CA ARG A 60 -18.52 5.24 -9.63
C ARG A 60 -19.41 5.34 -10.88
N SER A 61 -19.02 4.63 -11.94
CA SER A 61 -19.77 4.53 -13.20
C SER A 61 -19.59 3.12 -13.79
N ASN A 62 -20.43 2.73 -14.75
CA ASN A 62 -20.30 1.43 -15.41
C ASN A 62 -18.96 1.26 -16.15
N GLU A 63 -18.38 2.36 -16.63
CA GLU A 63 -17.07 2.36 -17.29
C GLU A 63 -15.95 2.10 -16.28
N VAL A 64 -15.95 2.85 -15.17
CA VAL A 64 -14.98 2.66 -14.07
C VAL A 64 -15.06 1.26 -13.49
N LEU A 65 -16.28 0.75 -13.25
CA LEU A 65 -16.48 -0.60 -12.71
C LEU A 65 -15.98 -1.69 -13.67
N ARG A 66 -16.19 -1.52 -14.98
CA ARG A 66 -15.69 -2.47 -15.98
C ARG A 66 -14.16 -2.48 -16.03
N GLU A 67 -13.53 -1.32 -15.95
CA GLU A 67 -12.07 -1.20 -15.92
C GLU A 67 -11.48 -1.80 -14.63
N LEU A 68 -12.08 -1.51 -13.47
CA LEU A 68 -11.69 -2.12 -12.19
C LEU A 68 -11.87 -3.63 -12.22
N GLN A 69 -12.96 -4.16 -12.77
CA GLN A 69 -13.14 -5.61 -12.93
C GLN A 69 -12.02 -6.25 -13.77
N TYR A 70 -11.59 -5.59 -14.84
CA TYR A 70 -10.44 -6.03 -15.62
C TYR A 70 -9.15 -6.04 -14.78
N ILE A 71 -8.89 -4.97 -14.02
CA ILE A 71 -7.72 -4.91 -13.14
C ILE A 71 -7.74 -6.03 -12.10
N LEU A 72 -8.86 -6.15 -11.39
CA LEU A 72 -9.03 -7.09 -10.28
C LEU A 72 -8.81 -8.54 -10.74
N LYS A 73 -9.37 -8.91 -11.89
CA LYS A 73 -9.21 -10.24 -12.48
C LYS A 73 -7.74 -10.64 -12.68
N GLU A 74 -6.90 -9.70 -13.08
CA GLU A 74 -5.49 -9.97 -13.42
C GLU A 74 -4.53 -9.71 -12.24
N PHE A 75 -4.89 -8.83 -11.31
CA PHE A 75 -3.95 -8.24 -10.35
C PHE A 75 -4.22 -8.61 -8.88
N GLN A 76 -5.46 -8.88 -8.47
CA GLN A 76 -5.82 -8.93 -7.04
C GLN A 76 -5.07 -10.00 -6.24
N GLU A 77 -4.85 -11.18 -6.82
CA GLU A 77 -4.10 -12.26 -6.18
C GLU A 77 -2.62 -11.93 -6.07
N VAL A 78 -2.06 -11.33 -7.12
CA VAL A 78 -0.64 -10.91 -7.17
C VAL A 78 -0.38 -9.84 -6.12
N HIS A 79 -1.29 -8.87 -5.98
CA HIS A 79 -1.23 -7.84 -4.97
C HIS A 79 -1.19 -8.43 -3.56
N LEU A 80 -2.15 -9.31 -3.23
CA LEU A 80 -2.20 -9.92 -1.90
C LEU A 80 -0.96 -10.79 -1.61
N ALA A 81 -0.47 -11.52 -2.60
CA ALA A 81 0.74 -12.32 -2.46
C ALA A 81 1.99 -11.46 -2.20
N LEU A 82 2.13 -10.33 -2.90
CA LEU A 82 3.21 -9.38 -2.68
C LEU A 82 3.12 -8.73 -1.31
N TYR A 83 1.96 -8.22 -0.92
CA TYR A 83 1.73 -7.69 0.41
C TYR A 83 2.16 -8.67 1.51
N ARG A 84 1.71 -9.93 1.45
CA ARG A 84 2.10 -10.98 2.41
C ARG A 84 3.61 -11.19 2.47
N LYS A 85 4.26 -11.25 1.31
CA LYS A 85 5.73 -11.42 1.21
C LYS A 85 6.48 -10.23 1.81
N ILE A 86 6.07 -9.00 1.48
CA ILE A 86 6.69 -7.77 1.98
C ILE A 86 6.49 -7.67 3.49
N MET A 87 5.29 -7.98 4.00
CA MET A 87 5.00 -8.05 5.43
C MET A 87 5.84 -9.11 6.14
N GLN A 88 6.09 -10.27 5.52
CA GLN A 88 6.99 -11.26 6.09
C GLN A 88 8.44 -10.75 6.17
N GLU A 89 8.94 -10.16 5.08
CA GLU A 89 10.33 -9.67 5.03
C GLU A 89 10.56 -8.47 5.95
N ILE A 90 9.65 -7.50 5.98
CA ILE A 90 9.83 -6.24 6.73
C ILE A 90 9.88 -6.45 8.25
N PHE A 91 9.21 -7.49 8.75
CA PHE A 91 9.24 -7.86 10.16
C PHE A 91 10.32 -8.92 10.50
N SER A 92 11.18 -9.28 9.54
CA SER A 92 12.30 -10.18 9.80
C SER A 92 13.28 -9.56 10.82
N PRO A 93 13.70 -10.29 11.87
CA PRO A 93 14.66 -9.79 12.85
C PRO A 93 15.99 -9.32 12.23
N ALA A 94 16.39 -9.93 11.10
CA ALA A 94 17.62 -9.58 10.38
C ALA A 94 17.63 -8.12 9.89
N LEU A 95 16.46 -7.52 9.62
CA LEU A 95 16.39 -6.12 9.16
C LEU A 95 16.77 -5.11 10.25
N LYS A 96 16.96 -5.53 11.50
CA LYS A 96 17.49 -4.69 12.57
C LYS A 96 19.01 -4.48 12.47
N GLU A 97 19.70 -5.30 11.69
CA GLU A 97 21.15 -5.15 11.48
C GLU A 97 21.45 -3.93 10.59
N ALA A 98 22.52 -3.19 10.92
CA ALA A 98 22.93 -2.02 10.15
C ALA A 98 23.28 -2.37 8.68
N SER A 99 23.78 -3.59 8.44
CA SER A 99 24.05 -4.13 7.10
C SER A 99 22.80 -4.22 6.22
N GLN A 100 21.62 -4.31 6.83
CA GLN A 100 20.33 -4.45 6.15
C GLN A 100 19.56 -3.13 6.04
N ALA A 101 20.13 -2.00 6.48
CA ALA A 101 19.44 -0.70 6.50
C ALA A 101 18.87 -0.29 5.14
N ALA A 102 19.64 -0.47 4.06
CA ALA A 102 19.19 -0.16 2.70
C ALA A 102 18.01 -1.05 2.28
N LYS A 103 18.04 -2.35 2.61
CA LYS A 103 16.96 -3.29 2.33
C LYS A 103 15.70 -2.92 3.12
N ALA A 104 15.84 -2.60 4.41
CA ALA A 104 14.74 -2.18 5.27
C ALA A 104 14.04 -0.94 4.71
N ALA A 105 14.78 0.12 4.40
CA ALA A 105 14.24 1.36 3.83
C ALA A 105 13.50 1.10 2.51
N LYS A 106 14.06 0.24 1.66
CA LYS A 106 13.46 -0.13 0.37
C LYS A 106 12.15 -0.91 0.54
N LEU A 107 12.10 -1.86 1.47
CA LEU A 107 10.88 -2.63 1.79
C LEU A 107 9.79 -1.74 2.38
N ALA A 108 10.16 -0.80 3.25
CA ALA A 108 9.20 0.16 3.81
C ALA A 108 8.58 1.03 2.72
N LYS A 109 9.38 1.55 1.78
CA LYS A 109 8.87 2.30 0.62
C LYS A 109 7.91 1.45 -0.21
N LEU A 110 8.29 0.21 -0.50
CA LEU A 110 7.46 -0.70 -1.30
C LEU A 110 6.13 -1.00 -0.60
N LEU A 111 6.16 -1.22 0.71
CA LEU A 111 4.95 -1.47 1.49
C LEU A 111 4.02 -0.24 1.52
N VAL A 112 4.54 0.99 1.53
CA VAL A 112 3.69 2.18 1.33
C VAL A 112 2.97 2.11 -0.02
N VAL A 113 3.67 1.74 -1.10
CA VAL A 113 3.10 1.63 -2.45
C VAL A 113 2.02 0.53 -2.52
N GLU A 114 2.25 -0.64 -1.90
CA GLU A 114 1.22 -1.69 -1.77
C GLU A 114 -0.03 -1.16 -1.06
N LEU A 115 0.16 -0.46 0.07
CA LEU A 115 -0.95 0.09 0.84
C LEU A 115 -1.68 1.22 0.10
N GLU A 116 -0.99 1.96 -0.77
CA GLU A 116 -1.61 2.93 -1.69
C GLU A 116 -2.45 2.23 -2.76
N ILE A 117 -1.95 1.16 -3.37
CA ILE A 117 -2.72 0.37 -4.34
C ILE A 117 -3.95 -0.26 -3.67
N PHE A 118 -3.82 -0.72 -2.43
CA PHE A 118 -4.97 -1.17 -1.64
C PHE A 118 -6.04 -0.07 -1.56
N TYR A 119 -5.67 1.17 -1.23
CA TYR A 119 -6.62 2.29 -1.22
C TYR A 119 -7.28 2.47 -2.60
N ASP A 120 -6.47 2.50 -3.65
CA ASP A 120 -6.90 2.81 -5.02
C ASP A 120 -7.91 1.80 -5.56
N LEU A 121 -7.74 0.54 -5.23
CA LEU A 121 -8.62 -0.54 -5.68
C LEU A 121 -9.88 -0.69 -4.82
N ASN A 122 -9.95 -0.03 -3.67
CA ASN A 122 -11.09 -0.12 -2.74
C ASN A 122 -11.88 1.20 -2.60
N VAL A 123 -11.37 2.32 -3.11
CA VAL A 123 -11.98 3.65 -2.90
C VAL A 123 -13.30 3.84 -3.65
N VAL A 124 -13.48 3.20 -4.82
CA VAL A 124 -14.73 3.32 -5.61
C VAL A 124 -15.83 2.43 -5.03
N ASP A 125 -15.53 1.14 -4.88
CA ASP A 125 -16.38 0.09 -4.34
C ASP A 125 -15.47 -0.99 -3.75
N ILE A 126 -15.89 -1.70 -2.70
CA ILE A 126 -15.08 -2.79 -2.15
C ILE A 126 -15.20 -4.02 -3.05
N PRO A 127 -14.10 -4.57 -3.59
CA PRO A 127 -14.18 -5.80 -4.35
C PRO A 127 -14.29 -7.03 -3.43
N GLU A 128 -15.08 -8.02 -3.84
CA GLU A 128 -15.32 -9.29 -3.11
C GLU A 128 -14.02 -9.94 -2.62
N TYR A 129 -12.99 -9.99 -3.46
CA TYR A 129 -11.70 -10.58 -3.07
C TYR A 129 -11.03 -9.85 -1.89
N TYR A 130 -11.15 -8.52 -1.81
CA TYR A 130 -10.60 -7.76 -0.69
C TYR A 130 -11.47 -7.90 0.56
N GLU A 131 -12.79 -8.03 0.37
CA GLU A 131 -13.72 -8.33 1.45
C GLU A 131 -13.44 -9.71 2.08
N ASP A 132 -13.35 -10.76 1.28
CA ASP A 132 -13.07 -12.13 1.72
C ASP A 132 -11.69 -12.27 2.40
N ASN A 133 -10.75 -11.40 2.04
CA ASN A 133 -9.39 -11.40 2.60
C ASN A 133 -9.16 -10.25 3.59
N SER A 134 -10.21 -9.55 4.04
CA SER A 134 -10.11 -8.34 4.86
C SER A 134 -9.29 -8.57 6.12
N ALA A 135 -9.45 -9.73 6.76
CA ALA A 135 -8.68 -10.10 7.95
C ALA A 135 -7.17 -10.05 7.74
N THR A 136 -6.66 -10.53 6.60
CA THR A 136 -5.21 -10.48 6.30
C THR A 136 -4.70 -9.04 6.25
N TRP A 137 -5.50 -8.13 5.69
CA TRP A 137 -5.14 -6.72 5.58
C TRP A 137 -5.21 -6.03 6.94
N PHE A 138 -6.34 -6.13 7.65
CA PHE A 138 -6.56 -5.43 8.92
C PHE A 138 -5.65 -5.92 10.05
N GLU A 139 -5.37 -7.23 10.13
CA GLU A 139 -4.39 -7.74 11.09
C GLU A 139 -2.99 -7.20 10.81
N GLY A 140 -2.62 -7.09 9.52
CA GLY A 140 -1.36 -6.48 9.14
C GLY A 140 -1.32 -4.97 9.38
N PHE A 141 -2.43 -4.25 9.19
CA PHE A 141 -2.57 -2.83 9.53
C PHE A 141 -2.35 -2.61 11.03
N LEU A 142 -3.01 -3.40 11.89
CA LEU A 142 -2.80 -3.35 13.34
C LEU A 142 -1.34 -3.63 13.69
N ARG A 143 -0.75 -4.68 13.11
CA ARG A 143 0.66 -5.02 13.33
C ARG A 143 1.61 -3.88 12.98
N LEU A 144 1.34 -3.15 11.89
CA LEU A 144 2.13 -1.99 11.49
C LEU A 144 1.94 -0.81 12.45
N LEU A 145 0.70 -0.50 12.85
CA LEU A 145 0.40 0.59 13.80
C LEU A 145 1.05 0.34 15.16
N GLU A 146 0.99 -0.90 15.64
CA GLU A 146 1.52 -1.35 16.93
C GLU A 146 3.03 -1.64 16.91
N TRP A 147 3.70 -1.49 15.76
CA TRP A 147 5.13 -1.78 15.66
C TRP A 147 5.96 -0.79 16.47
N GLN A 148 6.53 -1.27 17.59
CA GLN A 148 7.40 -0.52 18.50
C GLN A 148 8.89 -0.78 18.22
N ASP A 149 9.28 -2.03 17.99
CA ASP A 149 10.67 -2.45 17.75
C ASP A 149 11.13 -2.21 16.31
N VAL A 150 11.00 -0.97 15.85
CA VAL A 150 11.24 -0.55 14.48
C VAL A 150 12.76 -0.46 14.20
N PRO A 151 13.26 -1.01 13.08
CA PRO A 151 14.65 -0.85 12.65
C PRO A 151 15.05 0.63 12.60
N ALA A 152 16.28 0.95 13.04
CA ALA A 152 16.76 2.33 13.06
C ALA A 152 16.68 3.01 11.69
N ALA A 153 16.87 2.25 10.60
CA ALA A 153 16.78 2.73 9.23
C ALA A 153 15.40 3.23 8.80
N LEU A 154 14.33 2.91 9.55
CA LEU A 154 12.96 3.33 9.23
C LEU A 154 12.50 4.52 10.06
N LYS A 155 13.25 4.90 11.10
CA LYS A 155 12.91 6.02 11.97
C LYS A 155 13.21 7.35 11.26
N ALA A 156 12.59 8.41 11.76
CA ALA A 156 12.85 9.76 11.30
C ALA A 156 14.35 10.11 11.43
N PRO A 157 14.95 10.76 10.42
CA PRO A 157 16.33 11.22 10.51
C PRO A 157 16.49 12.43 11.47
N ASP A 158 15.42 13.21 11.62
CA ASP A 158 15.31 14.42 12.44
C ASP A 158 13.83 14.66 12.83
N ASP A 159 13.58 15.66 13.68
CA ASP A 159 12.23 15.99 14.18
C ASP A 159 11.34 16.69 13.13
N GLU A 160 11.90 17.15 12.00
CA GLU A 160 11.17 17.89 10.96
C GLU A 160 10.69 16.97 9.81
N THR A 161 11.35 15.84 9.61
CA THR A 161 11.10 14.92 8.49
C THR A 161 10.48 13.61 8.97
N PRO A 162 9.29 13.23 8.48
CA PRO A 162 8.71 11.93 8.83
C PRO A 162 9.58 10.79 8.31
N GLY A 163 9.87 9.81 9.17
CA GLY A 163 10.55 8.58 8.79
C GLY A 163 9.67 7.66 7.95
N ALA A 164 10.26 6.55 7.52
CA ALA A 164 9.55 5.56 6.70
C ALA A 164 8.41 4.88 7.49
N ILE A 165 8.57 4.70 8.80
CA ILE A 165 7.52 4.13 9.65
C ILE A 165 6.33 5.07 9.81
N GLU A 166 6.55 6.38 9.93
CA GLU A 166 5.49 7.38 10.00
C GLU A 166 4.67 7.39 8.69
N ASN A 167 5.34 7.33 7.54
CA ASN A 167 4.67 7.23 6.24
C ASN A 167 3.82 5.96 6.10
N LEU A 168 4.33 4.81 6.58
CA LEU A 168 3.57 3.55 6.61
C LEU A 168 2.32 3.68 7.48
N LYS A 169 2.47 4.15 8.73
CA LYS A 169 1.36 4.31 9.67
C LYS A 169 0.33 5.32 9.15
N ALA A 170 0.77 6.41 8.50
CA ALA A 170 -0.11 7.38 7.86
C ALA A 170 -0.92 6.76 6.72
N GLN A 171 -0.31 5.95 5.85
CA GLN A 171 -1.04 5.24 4.79
C GLN A 171 -2.02 4.21 5.37
N VAL A 172 -1.64 3.47 6.41
CA VAL A 172 -2.56 2.57 7.12
C VAL A 172 -3.77 3.34 7.67
N CYS A 173 -3.56 4.50 8.30
CA CYS A 173 -4.65 5.34 8.77
C CYS A 173 -5.59 5.77 7.64
N ARG A 174 -5.05 6.11 6.46
CA ARG A 174 -5.87 6.43 5.27
C ARG A 174 -6.75 5.24 4.83
N ASN A 175 -6.17 4.04 4.80
CA ASN A 175 -6.89 2.83 4.40
C ASN A 175 -7.99 2.47 5.41
N VAL A 176 -7.69 2.58 6.71
CA VAL A 176 -8.69 2.32 7.74
C VAL A 176 -9.79 3.39 7.74
N ALA A 177 -9.45 4.66 7.52
CA ALA A 177 -10.44 5.73 7.41
C ALA A 177 -11.41 5.50 6.25
N LEU A 178 -10.91 5.07 5.09
CA LEU A 178 -11.76 4.68 3.95
C LEU A 178 -12.78 3.60 4.34
N TYR A 179 -12.32 2.55 5.03
CA TYR A 179 -13.19 1.45 5.43
C TYR A 179 -14.15 1.84 6.56
N ALA A 180 -13.75 2.70 7.50
CA ALA A 180 -14.65 3.23 8.51
C ALA A 180 -15.74 4.13 7.92
N ASP A 181 -15.44 4.85 6.84
CA ASP A 181 -16.41 5.70 6.14
C ASP A 181 -17.38 4.87 5.29
N LYS A 182 -16.87 3.92 4.50
CA LYS A 182 -17.66 3.23 3.46
C LYS A 182 -18.04 1.78 3.74
N TYR A 183 -17.26 1.05 4.55
CA TYR A 183 -17.33 -0.41 4.69
C TYR A 183 -17.23 -0.84 6.17
N GLN A 184 -18.11 -0.28 7.02
CA GLN A 184 -18.02 -0.36 8.48
C GLN A 184 -17.95 -1.80 9.03
N GLU A 185 -18.71 -2.72 8.44
CA GLU A 185 -18.75 -4.13 8.86
C GLU A 185 -17.37 -4.81 8.84
N GLN A 186 -16.52 -4.41 7.89
CA GLN A 186 -15.19 -4.99 7.72
C GLN A 186 -14.17 -4.45 8.74
N VAL A 187 -14.35 -3.22 9.22
CA VAL A 187 -13.44 -2.61 10.22
C VAL A 187 -13.92 -2.82 11.65
N GLU A 188 -15.20 -3.07 11.88
CA GLU A 188 -15.81 -3.22 13.21
C GLU A 188 -15.02 -4.16 14.14
N PRO A 189 -14.55 -5.35 13.71
CA PRO A 189 -13.78 -6.24 14.58
C PRO A 189 -12.43 -5.67 15.05
N TYR A 190 -11.89 -4.70 14.31
CA TYR A 190 -10.54 -4.15 14.49
C TYR A 190 -10.53 -2.72 15.04
N ILE A 191 -11.68 -2.03 15.01
CA ILE A 191 -11.77 -0.58 15.26
C ILE A 191 -11.21 -0.18 16.63
N CYS A 192 -11.45 -0.98 17.68
CA CYS A 192 -10.93 -0.72 19.02
C CYS A 192 -9.39 -0.76 19.05
N GLY A 193 -8.78 -1.73 18.35
CA GLY A 193 -7.33 -1.85 18.22
C GLY A 193 -6.75 -0.67 17.43
N VAL A 194 -7.38 -0.32 16.31
CA VAL A 194 -6.95 0.82 15.48
C VAL A 194 -7.01 2.11 16.29
N VAL A 195 -8.14 2.42 16.92
CA VAL A 195 -8.33 3.67 17.68
C VAL A 195 -7.31 3.78 18.80
N LYS A 196 -7.09 2.70 19.56
CA LYS A 196 -6.07 2.66 20.63
C LYS A 196 -4.67 2.92 20.07
N SER A 197 -4.33 2.29 18.95
CA SER A 197 -3.01 2.42 18.33
C SER A 197 -2.79 3.80 17.74
N VAL A 198 -3.78 4.37 17.03
CA VAL A 198 -3.74 5.76 16.52
C VAL A 198 -3.66 6.76 17.66
N TRP A 199 -4.42 6.57 18.74
CA TRP A 199 -4.33 7.41 19.94
C TRP A 199 -2.93 7.40 20.55
N THR A 200 -2.34 6.21 20.70
CA THR A 200 -0.98 6.05 21.21
C THR A 200 0.04 6.77 20.32
N LEU A 201 -0.13 6.70 18.99
CA LEU A 201 0.70 7.44 18.04
C LEU A 201 0.59 8.94 18.27
N LEU A 202 -0.63 9.50 18.29
CA LEU A 202 -0.87 10.93 18.47
C LEU A 202 -0.30 11.47 19.78
N VAL A 203 -0.42 10.71 20.87
CA VAL A 203 0.16 11.08 22.17
C VAL A 203 1.69 11.03 22.13
N SER A 204 2.28 10.05 21.45
CA SER A 204 3.74 9.93 21.31
C SER A 204 4.37 10.96 20.36
N THR A 205 3.60 11.45 19.36
CA THR A 205 4.05 12.47 18.42
C THR A 205 3.72 13.89 18.88
N SER A 206 2.93 14.04 19.95
CA SER A 206 2.72 15.35 20.57
C SER A 206 4.01 15.74 21.30
N PRO A 207 4.64 16.88 20.98
CA PRO A 207 5.79 17.34 21.74
C PRO A 207 5.34 17.52 23.19
N ASN A 208 6.05 16.91 24.13
CA ASN A 208 5.90 17.25 25.54
C ASN A 208 5.91 18.78 25.65
N GLY A 209 4.83 19.32 26.21
CA GLY A 209 4.47 20.72 26.14
C GLY A 209 5.62 21.68 26.45
N SER A 210 5.58 22.80 25.74
CA SER A 210 6.22 24.05 26.13
C SER A 210 5.88 24.44 27.56
#